data_AF-A0A948IN07-F1
#
_entry.id   AF-A0A948IN07-F1
#
_cell.length_a   1.000
_cell.length_b   1.000
_cell.length_c   1.000
_cell.angle_alpha   90.00
_cell.angle_beta   90.00
_cell.angle_gamma   90.00
#
_symmetry.space_group_name_H-M   'P 1'
#
loop_
_entity.id
_entity.type
_entity.pdbx_description
1 polymer ?
#
loop_
_entity_poly.entity_id
_entity_poly.type
_entity_poly.pdbx_seq_one_letter_code
_entity_poly.pdbx_strand_id
1 'polypeptide(L)'
;MKFAVIALVAATFAAGAASASDKVSDVDYLKANRCKGLATSIDGVVDPAALTSFIKAERGARASYIVVRGDEEFQRARKEARSADRKERLTTELTTACQAYVGPATDVAKQ
;
A
#
# COMPACT_ATOMS: atom_id res chain seq x y z
N MET A 1 -11.04 -28.64 -35.73
CA MET A 1 -12.18 -28.10 -34.96
C MET A 1 -12.12 -28.78 -33.59
N LYS A 2 -12.11 -28.15 -32.42
CA LYS A 2 -12.07 -26.76 -31.97
C LYS A 2 -12.12 -26.89 -30.42
N PHE A 3 -11.22 -26.21 -29.69
CA PHE A 3 -11.35 -25.78 -28.29
C PHE A 3 -11.37 -26.88 -27.19
N ALA A 4 -10.79 -26.73 -26.00
CA ALA A 4 -10.05 -25.64 -25.36
C ALA A 4 -9.17 -26.23 -24.25
N VAL A 5 -7.95 -25.71 -24.14
CA VAL A 5 -7.06 -25.90 -23.00
C VAL A 5 -7.63 -25.12 -21.83
N ILE A 6 -8.12 -25.80 -20.79
CA ILE A 6 -8.50 -25.14 -19.54
C ILE A 6 -7.24 -25.00 -18.70
N ALA A 7 -6.54 -23.88 -18.88
CA ALA A 7 -5.51 -23.42 -17.98
C ALA A 7 -6.18 -22.79 -16.75
N LEU A 8 -6.33 -23.58 -15.69
CA LEU A 8 -6.78 -23.08 -14.38
C LEU A 8 -5.53 -22.93 -13.51
N VAL A 9 -4.81 -21.82 -13.69
CA VAL A 9 -3.81 -21.37 -12.72
C VAL A 9 -4.58 -20.81 -11.53
N ALA A 10 -4.94 -21.69 -10.60
CA ALA A 10 -5.36 -21.29 -9.27
C ALA A 10 -4.11 -20.82 -8.51
N ALA A 11 -3.69 -19.59 -8.78
CA ALA A 11 -2.76 -18.89 -7.93
C ALA A 11 -3.51 -18.51 -6.64
N THR A 12 -3.50 -19.40 -5.66
CA THR A 12 -3.95 -19.11 -4.30
C THR A 12 -2.97 -18.13 -3.64
N PHE A 13 -3.09 -16.85 -4.00
CA PHE A 13 -2.44 -15.77 -3.26
C PHE A 13 -3.34 -15.35 -2.10
N ALA A 14 -3.45 -16.22 -1.10
CA ALA A 14 -3.88 -15.85 0.23
C ALA A 14 -2.64 -15.74 1.12
N ALA A 15 -1.85 -14.69 0.90
CA ALA A 15 -0.78 -14.28 1.81
C ALA A 15 -0.89 -12.78 2.01
N GLY A 16 -1.79 -12.39 2.93
CA GLY A 16 -2.01 -10.99 3.28
C GLY A 16 -3.44 -10.59 3.60
N ALA A 17 -4.35 -11.52 3.95
CA ALA A 17 -5.49 -11.12 4.76
C ALA A 17 -4.96 -10.80 6.16
N ALA A 18 -4.60 -9.54 6.38
CA ALA A 18 -4.40 -9.00 7.72
C ALA A 18 -5.77 -9.02 8.40
N SER A 19 -6.11 -10.17 8.98
CA SER A 19 -7.32 -10.32 9.79
C SER A 19 -7.21 -9.44 11.03
N ALA A 20 -8.17 -8.53 11.16
CA ALA A 20 -8.69 -7.94 12.39
C ALA A 20 -7.69 -7.28 13.35
N SER A 21 -7.50 -5.98 13.14
CA SER A 21 -7.61 -5.01 14.22
C SER A 21 -8.60 -3.94 13.73
N ASP A 22 -9.71 -3.74 14.44
CA ASP A 22 -10.72 -2.68 14.20
C ASP A 22 -10.14 -1.24 14.28
N LYS A 23 -8.83 -1.12 14.42
CA LYS A 23 -8.07 0.11 14.62
C LYS A 23 -6.81 0.02 13.75
N VAL A 24 -6.61 1.01 12.90
CA VAL A 24 -5.39 1.17 12.11
C VAL A 24 -4.20 1.19 13.08
N SER A 25 -3.21 0.32 12.85
CA SER A 25 -2.02 0.27 13.69
C SER A 25 -1.00 1.35 13.29
N ASP A 26 -0.02 1.62 14.15
CA ASP A 26 1.10 2.49 13.79
C ASP A 26 1.90 1.90 12.61
N VAL A 27 1.97 0.56 12.53
CA VAL A 27 2.61 -0.13 11.40
C VAL A 27 1.87 0.14 10.10
N ASP A 28 0.54 0.16 10.12
CA ASP A 28 -0.28 0.48 8.95
C ASP A 28 -0.11 1.94 8.53
N TYR A 29 -0.04 2.86 9.50
CA TYR A 29 0.28 4.26 9.21
C TYR A 29 1.64 4.41 8.53
N LEU A 30 2.68 3.71 9.01
CA LEU A 30 4.01 3.73 8.41
C LEU A 30 4.02 3.12 7.00
N LYS A 31 3.34 1.98 6.81
CA LYS A 31 3.19 1.33 5.50
C LYS A 31 2.44 2.22 4.51
N ALA A 32 1.38 2.91 4.93
CA ALA A 32 0.66 3.86 4.07
C ALA A 32 1.56 5.01 3.61
N ASN A 33 2.42 5.54 4.50
CA ASN A 33 3.40 6.57 4.12
C ASN A 33 4.47 6.03 3.14
N ARG A 34 4.95 4.80 3.34
CA ARG A 34 5.83 4.11 2.38
C ARG A 34 5.16 3.99 1.01
N CYS A 35 3.92 3.50 0.97
CA CYS A 35 3.10 3.37 -0.22
C CYS A 35 2.93 4.70 -0.94
N LYS A 36 2.71 5.80 -0.20
CA LYS A 36 2.62 7.14 -0.79
C LYS A 36 3.95 7.53 -1.45
N GLY A 37 5.08 7.22 -0.83
CA GLY A 37 6.40 7.50 -1.40
C GLY A 37 6.63 6.78 -2.72
N LEU A 38 6.24 5.51 -2.80
CA LEU A 38 6.28 4.72 -4.02
C LEU A 38 5.33 5.28 -5.09
N ALA A 39 4.06 5.54 -4.73
CA ALA A 39 3.03 6.02 -5.65
C ALA A 39 3.34 7.40 -6.25
N THR A 40 4.04 8.27 -5.51
CA THR A 40 4.52 9.57 -6.04
C THR A 40 5.70 9.45 -7.00
N SER A 41 6.31 8.28 -7.13
CA SER A 41 7.49 8.03 -7.97
C SER A 41 7.23 7.04 -9.11
N ILE A 42 6.21 6.19 -8.97
CA ILE A 42 5.82 5.18 -9.95
C ILE A 42 4.39 5.49 -10.37
N ASP A 43 4.27 6.27 -11.44
CA ASP A 43 2.99 6.75 -11.96
C ASP A 43 2.11 5.62 -12.51
N GLY A 44 0.79 5.79 -12.41
CA GLY A 44 -0.21 4.93 -13.05
C GLY A 44 -0.53 3.61 -12.33
N VAL A 45 0.06 3.36 -11.15
CA VAL A 45 -0.16 2.11 -10.40
C VAL A 45 -1.14 2.30 -9.24
N VAL A 46 -0.93 3.32 -8.41
CA VAL A 46 -1.80 3.70 -7.29
C VAL A 46 -1.90 5.21 -7.26
N ASP A 47 -3.10 5.74 -7.00
CA ASP A 47 -3.29 7.18 -6.83
C ASP A 47 -2.70 7.65 -5.47
N PRO A 48 -1.66 8.52 -5.48
CA PRO A 48 -1.10 9.06 -4.24
C PRO A 48 -2.08 9.95 -3.45
N ALA A 49 -3.14 10.47 -4.07
CA ALA A 49 -4.16 11.27 -3.39
C ALA A 49 -5.05 10.40 -2.47
N ALA A 50 -5.38 9.18 -2.89
CA ALA A 50 -6.09 8.21 -2.06
C ALA A 50 -5.30 7.88 -0.78
N LEU A 51 -4.00 7.60 -0.90
CA LEU A 51 -3.11 7.34 0.23
C LEU A 51 -2.95 8.58 1.13
N THR A 52 -2.93 9.78 0.55
CA THR A 52 -2.87 11.03 1.32
C THR A 52 -4.11 11.21 2.19
N SER A 53 -5.28 10.81 1.70
CA SER A 53 -6.54 10.88 2.45
C SER A 53 -6.52 9.95 3.66
N PHE A 54 -6.07 8.70 3.48
CA PHE A 54 -5.89 7.74 4.57
C PHE A 54 -4.91 8.25 5.64
N ILE A 55 -3.71 8.69 5.22
CA ILE A 55 -2.69 9.19 6.15
C ILE A 55 -3.20 10.39 6.94
N LYS A 56 -3.93 11.31 6.30
CA LYS A 56 -4.48 12.51 6.95
C LYS A 56 -5.52 12.14 8.01
N ALA A 57 -6.40 11.18 7.72
CA ALA A 57 -7.42 10.72 8.67
C ALA A 57 -6.78 10.11 9.93
N GLU A 58 -5.72 9.34 9.74
CA GLU A 58 -5.07 8.59 10.83
C GLU A 58 -4.07 9.41 11.64
N ARG A 59 -3.50 10.47 11.06
CA ARG A 59 -2.42 11.28 11.66
C ARG A 59 -2.76 11.82 13.06
N GLY A 60 -3.99 12.27 13.27
CA GLY A 60 -4.41 12.93 14.51
C GLY A 60 -4.38 11.99 15.73
N ALA A 61 -4.48 10.69 15.52
CA ALA A 61 -4.46 9.68 16.58
C ALA A 61 -3.03 9.18 16.90
N ARG A 62 -2.00 9.66 16.20
CA ARG A 62 -0.63 9.12 16.31
C ARG A 62 0.26 9.98 17.19
N ALA A 63 1.15 9.31 17.92
CA ALA A 63 2.25 9.97 18.61
C ALA A 63 3.17 10.70 17.60
N SER A 64 3.77 11.80 18.03
CA SER A 64 4.63 12.64 17.18
C SER A 64 5.78 11.86 16.53
N TYR A 65 6.41 10.93 17.28
CA TYR A 65 7.51 10.12 16.75
C TYR A 65 7.06 9.16 15.63
N ILE A 66 5.80 8.70 15.65
CA ILE A 66 5.22 7.87 14.57
C ILE A 66 4.99 8.73 13.32
N VAL A 67 4.54 9.97 13.49
CA VAL A 67 4.36 10.90 12.37
C VAL A 67 5.70 11.20 11.69
N VAL A 68 6.76 11.45 12.46
CA VAL A 68 8.12 11.67 11.94
C VAL A 68 8.64 10.43 11.21
N ARG A 69 8.52 9.25 11.82
CA ARG A 69 8.89 7.97 11.19
C ARG A 69 8.11 7.72 9.90
N GLY A 70 6.85 8.15 9.84
CA GLY A 70 6.04 8.09 8.61
C GLY A 70 6.66 8.91 7.48
N ASP A 71 7.07 10.16 7.75
CA ASP A 71 7.77 10.97 6.74
C ASP A 71 9.09 10.32 6.31
N GLU A 72 9.85 9.74 7.24
CA GLU A 72 11.08 8.99 6.90
C GLU A 72 10.80 7.82 5.95
N GLU A 73 9.75 7.04 6.19
CA GLU A 73 9.33 5.95 5.30
C GLU A 73 8.90 6.46 3.93
N PHE A 74 8.17 7.59 3.86
CA PHE A 74 7.83 8.25 2.60
C PHE A 74 9.07 8.66 1.82
N GLN A 75 10.03 9.35 2.46
CA GLN A 75 11.26 9.81 1.82
C GLN A 75 12.13 8.63 1.37
N ARG A 76 12.22 7.56 2.18
CA ARG A 76 12.95 6.34 1.85
C ARG A 76 12.36 5.67 0.62
N ALA A 77 11.05 5.43 0.62
CA ALA A 77 10.34 4.84 -0.52
C ALA A 77 10.51 5.65 -1.81
N ARG A 78 10.39 6.99 -1.71
CA ARG A 78 10.60 7.88 -2.86
C ARG A 78 12.00 7.76 -3.44
N LYS A 79 13.02 7.57 -2.60
CA LYS A 79 14.40 7.31 -3.05
C LYS A 79 14.55 5.90 -3.63
N GLU A 80 13.93 4.90 -3.02
CA GLU A 80 13.99 3.51 -3.50
C GLU A 80 13.45 3.37 -4.92
N ALA A 81 12.32 4.02 -5.20
CA ALA A 81 11.62 4.01 -6.49
C ALA A 81 12.39 4.66 -7.65
N ARG A 82 13.46 5.44 -7.36
CA ARG A 82 14.35 5.99 -8.40
C ARG A 82 15.29 4.93 -9.01
N SER A 83 15.45 3.79 -8.35
CA SER A 83 16.26 2.69 -8.87
C SER A 83 15.47 1.89 -9.91
N ALA A 84 15.97 1.88 -11.15
CA ALA A 84 15.36 1.13 -12.24
C ALA A 84 15.27 -0.37 -11.94
N ASP A 85 16.32 -0.94 -11.34
CA ASP A 85 16.41 -2.38 -11.03
C ASP A 85 15.35 -2.86 -10.03
N ARG A 86 14.79 -1.95 -9.22
CA ARG A 86 13.79 -2.27 -8.21
C ARG A 86 12.36 -1.96 -8.64
N LYS A 87 12.17 -1.35 -9.82
CA LYS A 87 10.87 -0.83 -10.24
C LYS A 87 9.79 -1.90 -10.32
N GLU A 88 10.09 -3.08 -10.85
CA GLU A 88 9.15 -4.19 -10.95
C GLU A 88 8.67 -4.64 -9.56
N ARG A 89 9.60 -4.94 -8.65
CA ARG A 89 9.29 -5.33 -7.27
C ARG A 89 8.44 -4.28 -6.53
N LEU A 90 8.80 -3.00 -6.67
CA LEU A 90 8.08 -1.90 -6.03
C LEU A 90 6.70 -1.66 -6.66
N THR A 91 6.53 -1.96 -7.95
CA THR A 91 5.22 -1.98 -8.62
C THR A 91 4.35 -3.10 -8.08
N THR A 92 4.92 -4.28 -7.82
CA THR A 92 4.21 -5.37 -7.12
C THR A 92 3.78 -4.94 -5.72
N GLU A 93 4.64 -4.25 -4.97
CA GLU A 93 4.28 -3.71 -3.64
C GLU A 93 3.08 -2.76 -3.73
N LEU A 94 3.07 -1.87 -4.72
CA LEU A 94 1.96 -0.93 -4.98
C LEU A 94 0.65 -1.65 -5.36
N THR A 95 0.72 -2.68 -6.20
CA THR A 95 -0.46 -3.44 -6.66
C THR A 95 -0.98 -4.46 -5.65
N THR A 96 -0.21 -4.76 -4.59
CA THR A 96 -0.59 -5.73 -3.57
C THR A 96 -0.78 -5.07 -2.21
N ALA A 97 0.32 -4.84 -1.48
CA ALA A 97 0.29 -4.34 -0.11
C ALA A 97 -0.36 -2.95 -0.01
N CYS A 98 -0.11 -2.06 -0.98
CA CYS A 98 -0.61 -0.69 -0.88
C CYS A 98 -2.12 -0.56 -1.15
N GLN A 99 -2.75 -1.54 -1.80
CA GLN A 99 -4.20 -1.52 -2.06
C GLN A 99 -5.02 -1.49 -0.76
N ALA A 100 -4.47 -2.02 0.34
CA ALA A 100 -5.11 -1.97 1.66
C ALA A 100 -5.35 -0.54 2.18
N TYR A 101 -4.69 0.47 1.60
CA TYR A 101 -4.74 1.87 2.05
C TYR A 101 -5.36 2.81 1.00
N VAL A 102 -5.89 2.26 -0.10
CA VAL A 102 -6.54 3.01 -1.19
C VAL A 102 -8.06 3.01 -0.96
N GLY A 103 -8.50 3.73 0.06
CA GLY A 103 -9.89 3.87 0.47
C GLY A 103 -10.00 4.82 1.67
N PRO A 104 -11.18 5.36 2.00
CA PRO A 104 -11.36 6.07 3.25
C PRO A 104 -11.06 5.12 4.42
N ALA A 105 -10.48 5.63 5.51
CA ALA A 105 -10.12 4.83 6.68
C ALA A 105 -11.30 3.98 7.23
N THR A 106 -12.54 4.38 6.91
CA THR A 106 -13.78 3.67 7.22
C THR A 106 -14.07 2.43 6.37
N ASP A 107 -13.51 2.29 5.15
CA ASP A 107 -13.74 1.11 4.31
C ASP A 107 -12.81 -0.06 4.68
N VAL A 108 -11.66 0.22 5.30
CA VAL A 108 -10.83 -0.80 5.96
C VAL A 108 -11.51 -1.34 7.23
N ALA A 109 -12.52 -0.63 7.76
CA ALA A 109 -13.29 -1.03 8.93
C ALA A 109 -14.52 -1.92 8.61
N LYS A 110 -14.72 -2.34 7.35
CA LYS A 110 -15.97 -3.00 6.93
C LYS A 110 -15.82 -4.35 6.22
N GLN A 111 -14.69 -5.04 6.38
CA GLN A 111 -14.55 -6.44 5.94
C GLN A 111 -14.29 -7.38 7.12
#